data_AF-A0AA38MNZ1-F1
#
_entry.id   AF-A0AA38MNZ1-F1
#
_cell.length_a   1.000
_cell.length_b   1.000
_cell.length_c   1.000
_cell.angle_alpha   90.00
_cell.angle_beta   90.00
_cell.angle_gamma   90.00
#
_symmetry.space_group_name_H-M   'P 1'
#
loop_
_entity.id
_entity.type
_entity.pdbx_description
1 polymer ?
#
loop_
_entity_poly.entity_id
_entity_poly.type
_entity_poly.pdbx_seq_one_letter_code
_entity_poly.pdbx_strand_id
1 'polypeptide(L)'
;MLVLYVTFLFVYVYNARCEKVPCPKVLAVNITDGTRSDNSIIKDGVIFDQQNYFVTNNTIFGCICNIIPCIRKCCRSQEIMINRRCAPRNSTLSSLAIYNGTLATNITPYYEHFYLIYSKKCKPRRKMLLRPHLDTSNKFYVQENGTLFLPRYAGKYYKPDEYCVEVFDVQQYEMKDVVSVILCLREDDFVKPGHHRLLCTGMFCMQKRIANKTTHWFKI
;
A
#
# COMPACT_ATOMS: atom_id res chain seq x y z
N MET A 1 46.43 -11.39 30.17
CA MET A 1 46.02 -10.06 29.64
C MET A 1 45.34 -10.10 28.27
N LEU A 2 45.65 -11.04 27.36
CA LEU A 2 45.05 -11.09 26.01
C LEU A 2 43.54 -11.42 25.99
N VAL A 3 43.04 -12.20 26.95
CA VAL A 3 41.65 -12.69 27.00
C VAL A 3 40.64 -11.57 27.31
N LEU A 4 41.04 -10.57 28.10
CA LEU A 4 40.20 -9.43 28.48
C LEU A 4 39.93 -8.47 27.31
N TYR A 5 40.83 -8.41 26.33
CA TYR A 5 40.70 -7.53 25.16
C TYR A 5 39.69 -8.07 24.14
N VAL A 6 39.61 -9.40 24.02
CA VAL A 6 38.69 -10.07 23.08
C VAL A 6 37.24 -9.97 23.55
N THR A 7 37.00 -10.04 24.87
CA THR A 7 35.65 -9.83 25.43
C THR A 7 35.20 -8.37 25.30
N PHE A 8 36.12 -7.41 25.41
CA PHE A 8 35.80 -5.98 25.25
C PHE A 8 35.40 -5.62 23.81
N LEU A 9 35.99 -6.28 22.81
CA LEU A 9 35.64 -6.11 21.39
C LEU A 9 34.27 -6.73 21.03
N PHE A 10 33.88 -7.86 21.63
CA PHE A 10 32.58 -8.48 21.36
C PHE A 10 31.38 -7.67 21.89
N VAL A 11 31.56 -6.87 22.95
CA VAL A 11 30.49 -6.03 23.52
C VAL A 11 30.18 -4.81 22.65
N TYR A 12 31.14 -4.30 21.88
CA TYR A 12 30.97 -3.07 21.10
C TYR A 12 30.12 -3.23 19.82
N VAL A 13 29.92 -4.46 19.34
CA VAL A 13 29.31 -4.72 18.01
C VAL A 13 27.77 -4.83 18.04
N TYR A 14 27.12 -4.85 19.21
CA TYR A 14 25.71 -5.26 19.32
C TYR A 14 24.64 -4.17 19.45
N ASN A 15 24.96 -2.87 19.34
CA ASN A 15 23.96 -1.82 19.57
C ASN A 15 23.55 -1.02 18.31
N ALA A 16 23.39 -1.69 17.17
CA ALA A 16 22.58 -1.13 16.09
C ALA A 16 21.09 -1.31 16.43
N ARG A 17 20.51 -0.40 17.22
CA ARG A 17 19.05 -0.35 17.41
C ARG A 17 18.42 0.18 16.13
N CYS A 18 17.79 -0.71 15.37
CA CYS A 18 16.89 -0.31 14.29
C CYS A 18 15.60 0.21 14.94
N GLU A 19 15.48 1.54 15.09
CA GLU A 19 14.25 2.14 15.58
C GLU A 19 13.15 1.88 14.54
N LYS A 20 12.17 1.07 14.93
CA LYS A 20 11.07 0.68 14.05
C LYS A 20 10.17 1.90 13.86
N VAL A 21 10.24 2.49 12.66
CA VAL A 21 9.36 3.61 12.30
C VAL A 21 7.89 3.15 12.40
N PRO A 22 7.01 3.92 13.05
CA PRO A 22 5.64 3.49 13.36
C PRO A 22 4.76 3.27 12.12
N CYS A 23 5.06 3.97 11.01
CA CYS A 23 4.41 3.73 9.74
C CYS A 23 5.32 4.05 8.55
N PRO A 24 5.02 3.52 7.34
CA PRO A 24 5.72 3.89 6.12
C PRO A 24 5.57 5.38 5.80
N LYS A 25 6.66 6.05 5.40
CA LYS A 25 6.65 7.47 5.01
C LYS A 25 5.64 7.83 3.90
N VAL A 26 5.21 6.87 3.08
CA VAL A 26 4.19 7.09 2.05
C VAL A 26 2.80 7.35 2.64
N LEU A 27 2.56 6.92 3.89
CA LEU A 27 1.33 7.16 4.63
C LEU A 27 1.44 8.25 5.69
N ALA A 28 2.64 8.78 5.89
CA ALA A 28 2.88 9.74 6.96
C ALA A 28 2.58 11.17 6.48
N VAL A 29 1.95 11.97 7.34
CA VAL A 29 1.59 13.37 7.10
C VAL A 29 2.54 14.30 7.85
N ASN A 30 2.87 15.46 7.30
CA ASN A 30 3.72 16.43 7.98
C ASN A 30 2.92 17.14 9.08
N ILE A 31 3.36 17.01 10.33
CA ILE A 31 2.73 17.59 11.52
C ILE A 31 3.67 18.54 12.28
N THR A 32 4.72 19.04 11.60
CA THR A 32 5.76 19.89 12.23
C THR A 32 5.20 21.19 12.80
N ASP A 33 4.15 21.71 12.20
CA ASP A 33 3.34 22.88 12.56
C ASP A 33 2.22 22.58 13.58
N GLY A 34 2.14 21.36 14.10
CA GLY A 34 1.18 20.99 15.13
C GLY A 34 1.51 21.60 16.50
N THR A 35 0.49 21.76 17.34
CA THR A 35 0.64 22.25 18.71
C THR A 35 1.13 21.12 19.62
N ARG A 36 2.20 21.35 20.37
CA ARG A 36 2.69 20.37 21.36
C ARG A 36 1.86 20.47 22.64
N SER A 37 1.41 19.33 23.15
CA SER A 37 0.73 19.21 24.43
C SER A 37 1.31 18.00 25.15
N ASP A 38 2.08 18.25 26.21
CA ASP A 38 2.86 17.25 26.96
C ASP A 38 3.74 16.38 26.03
N ASN A 39 3.36 15.11 25.88
CA ASN A 39 4.03 14.10 25.05
C ASN A 39 3.30 13.83 23.73
N SER A 40 2.36 14.69 23.35
CA SER A 40 1.55 14.56 22.14
C SER A 40 1.66 15.80 21.26
N ILE A 41 1.30 15.62 19.99
CA ILE A 41 1.18 16.71 19.01
C ILE A 41 -0.25 16.73 18.51
N ILE A 42 -0.90 17.89 18.57
CA ILE A 42 -2.26 18.09 18.09
C ILE A 42 -2.19 18.85 16.77
N LYS A 43 -2.79 18.28 15.72
CA LYS A 43 -2.90 18.93 14.42
C LYS A 43 -4.23 18.57 13.74
N ASP A 44 -4.93 19.58 13.21
CA ASP A 44 -6.21 19.42 12.52
C ASP A 44 -7.26 18.64 13.35
N GLY A 45 -7.24 18.84 14.68
CA GLY A 45 -8.13 18.13 15.62
C GLY A 45 -7.71 16.69 15.94
N VAL A 46 -6.60 16.19 15.39
CA VAL A 46 -6.06 14.84 15.64
C VAL A 46 -4.91 14.91 16.63
N ILE A 47 -4.94 14.04 17.64
CA ILE A 47 -3.89 13.90 18.66
C ILE A 47 -2.94 12.77 18.25
N PHE A 48 -1.67 13.09 18.05
CA PHE A 48 -0.60 12.14 17.76
C PHE A 48 0.21 11.90 19.03
N ASP A 49 0.05 10.73 19.64
CA ASP A 49 0.90 10.27 20.73
C ASP A 49 2.29 9.83 20.23
N GLN A 50 3.19 9.51 21.15
CA GLN A 50 4.57 9.08 20.84
C GLN A 50 4.65 7.81 19.97
N GLN A 51 3.59 7.02 19.87
CA GLN A 51 3.54 5.81 19.04
C GLN A 51 3.09 6.14 17.60
N ASN A 52 2.50 7.32 17.40
CA ASN A 52 1.87 7.73 16.15
C ASN A 52 2.59 8.89 15.46
N TYR A 53 3.80 9.25 15.87
CA TYR A 53 4.66 10.12 15.07
C TYR A 53 6.13 9.72 15.14
N PHE A 54 6.92 10.22 14.21
CA PHE A 54 8.37 10.06 14.20
C PHE A 54 9.04 11.30 13.61
N VAL A 55 10.30 11.52 13.94
CA VAL A 55 11.09 12.67 13.45
C VAL A 55 12.09 12.18 12.41
N THR A 56 12.19 12.89 11.29
CA THR A 56 13.21 12.61 10.26
C THR A 56 13.61 13.92 9.59
N ASN A 57 14.91 14.23 9.57
CA ASN A 57 15.45 15.46 8.96
C ASN A 57 14.72 16.74 9.45
N ASN A 58 14.63 16.91 10.77
CA ASN A 58 13.92 18.03 11.42
C ASN A 58 12.43 18.19 11.05
N THR A 59 11.84 17.20 10.39
CA THR A 59 10.41 17.17 10.07
C THR A 59 9.73 16.13 10.95
N ILE A 60 8.60 16.50 11.54
CA ILE A 60 7.77 15.60 12.34
C ILE A 60 6.68 15.02 11.44
N PHE A 61 6.61 13.70 11.40
CA PHE A 61 5.67 12.95 10.58
C PHE A 61 4.67 12.19 11.44
N GLY A 62 3.38 12.43 11.24
CA GLY A 62 2.28 11.72 11.91
C GLY A 62 1.79 10.52 11.10
N CYS A 63 1.55 9.41 11.79
CA CYS A 63 1.00 8.17 11.27
C CYS A 63 -0.52 8.16 11.42
N ILE A 64 -1.19 9.06 10.70
CA ILE A 64 -2.64 9.27 10.83
C ILE A 64 -3.47 8.00 10.60
N CYS A 65 -2.98 7.07 9.76
CA CYS A 65 -3.66 5.81 9.48
C CYS A 65 -3.73 4.80 10.63
N ASN A 66 -2.97 5.04 11.70
CA ASN A 66 -3.08 4.26 12.93
C ASN A 66 -4.23 4.75 13.82
N ILE A 67 -4.71 5.98 13.58
CA ILE A 67 -5.75 6.66 14.37
C ILE A 67 -7.08 6.66 13.61
N ILE A 68 -7.04 6.95 12.31
CA ILE A 68 -8.21 7.04 11.43
C ILE A 68 -7.97 6.13 10.23
N PRO A 69 -8.95 5.32 9.77
CA PRO A 69 -8.82 4.53 8.56
C PRO A 69 -8.38 5.38 7.36
N CYS A 70 -7.47 4.87 6.54
CA CYS A 70 -6.93 5.61 5.40
C CYS A 70 -7.28 4.95 4.08
N ILE A 71 -7.54 5.78 3.07
CA ILE A 71 -7.51 5.35 1.66
C ILE A 71 -6.43 6.17 0.96
N ARG A 72 -5.54 5.49 0.23
CA ARG A 72 -4.53 6.16 -0.57
C ARG A 72 -5.04 6.42 -1.98
N LYS A 73 -5.19 7.70 -2.32
CA LYS A 73 -5.41 8.17 -3.69
C LYS A 73 -4.11 8.26 -4.47
N CYS A 74 -4.15 7.96 -5.76
CA CYS A 74 -2.96 8.05 -6.61
C CYS A 74 -2.60 9.50 -6.97
N CYS A 75 -3.60 10.33 -7.27
CA CYS A 75 -3.44 11.73 -7.67
C CYS A 75 -3.85 12.67 -6.54
N ARG A 76 -3.59 13.98 -6.68
CA ARG A 76 -3.99 14.96 -5.66
C ARG A 76 -5.51 15.16 -5.65
N SER A 77 -5.99 15.98 -4.71
CA SER A 77 -7.37 16.46 -4.75
C SER A 77 -7.66 17.11 -6.10
N GLN A 78 -8.85 16.84 -6.67
CA GLN A 78 -9.32 17.34 -7.98
C GLN A 78 -8.46 16.91 -9.18
N GLU A 79 -7.66 15.85 -9.04
CA GLU A 79 -6.94 15.22 -10.14
C GLU A 79 -7.41 13.77 -10.33
N ILE A 80 -7.34 13.29 -11.56
CA ILE A 80 -7.53 11.88 -11.91
C ILE A 80 -6.36 11.35 -12.73
N MET A 81 -6.33 10.05 -12.99
CA MET A 81 -5.30 9.44 -13.83
C MET A 81 -5.68 9.51 -15.32
N ILE A 82 -5.08 10.45 -16.07
CA ILE A 82 -5.22 10.55 -17.52
C ILE A 82 -3.95 10.07 -18.19
N ASN A 83 -4.02 9.05 -19.05
CA ASN A 83 -2.86 8.50 -19.78
C ASN A 83 -1.62 8.29 -18.89
N ARG A 84 -1.84 7.71 -17.68
CA ARG A 84 -0.83 7.41 -16.65
C ARG A 84 -0.22 8.62 -15.91
N ARG A 85 -0.73 9.82 -16.14
CA ARG A 85 -0.35 11.04 -15.43
C ARG A 85 -1.54 11.57 -14.63
N CYS A 86 -1.24 12.23 -13.53
CA CYS A 86 -2.27 12.97 -12.79
C CYS A 86 -2.54 14.27 -13.55
N ALA A 87 -3.80 14.51 -13.86
CA ALA A 87 -4.23 15.72 -14.54
C ALA A 87 -5.50 16.26 -13.87
N PRO A 88 -5.67 17.59 -13.82
CA PRO A 88 -6.87 18.19 -13.26
C PRO A 88 -8.13 17.72 -13.97
N ARG A 89 -9.13 17.33 -13.18
CA ARG A 89 -10.49 17.10 -13.66
C ARG A 89 -11.42 17.32 -12.48
N ASN A 90 -12.54 17.99 -12.70
CA ASN A 90 -13.61 18.16 -11.71
C ASN A 90 -14.39 16.84 -11.48
N SER A 91 -13.68 15.71 -11.45
CA SER A 91 -14.18 14.39 -11.18
C SER A 91 -13.68 13.99 -9.80
N THR A 92 -14.59 13.89 -8.85
CA THR A 92 -14.34 13.31 -7.53
C THR A 92 -14.50 11.80 -7.61
N LEU A 93 -13.84 11.07 -6.70
CA LEU A 93 -13.91 9.61 -6.60
C LEU A 93 -15.25 9.15 -5.96
N SER A 94 -16.34 9.89 -6.21
CA SER A 94 -17.63 9.78 -5.51
C SER A 94 -18.31 8.42 -5.66
N SER A 95 -17.89 7.61 -6.63
CA SER A 95 -18.43 6.28 -6.91
C SER A 95 -17.65 5.14 -6.24
N LEU A 96 -16.63 5.42 -5.40
CA LEU A 96 -15.94 4.35 -4.69
C LEU A 96 -16.84 3.75 -3.61
N ALA A 97 -17.33 2.54 -3.86
CA ALA A 97 -18.03 1.74 -2.89
C ALA A 97 -17.06 1.12 -1.86
N ILE A 98 -17.51 1.05 -0.61
CA ILE A 98 -16.80 0.44 0.51
C ILE A 98 -17.48 -0.88 0.86
N TYR A 99 -16.68 -1.88 1.22
CA TYR A 99 -17.13 -3.26 1.38
C TYR A 99 -16.70 -3.87 2.71
N ASN A 100 -17.42 -4.90 3.15
CA ASN A 100 -17.00 -5.85 4.16
C ASN A 100 -16.89 -7.24 3.48
N GLY A 101 -15.66 -7.68 3.24
CA GLY A 101 -15.36 -8.76 2.31
C GLY A 101 -15.77 -8.36 0.89
N THR A 102 -16.83 -9.00 0.37
CA THR A 102 -17.42 -8.71 -0.94
C THR A 102 -18.79 -8.03 -0.85
N LEU A 103 -19.32 -7.83 0.35
CA LEU A 103 -20.64 -7.23 0.57
C LEU A 103 -20.50 -5.72 0.64
N ALA A 104 -21.28 -4.99 -0.14
CA ALA A 104 -21.25 -3.53 -0.12
C ALA A 104 -21.82 -3.01 1.21
N THR A 105 -21.24 -1.93 1.71
CA THR A 105 -21.64 -1.26 2.96
C THR A 105 -22.39 0.03 2.64
N ASN A 106 -22.99 0.65 3.67
CA ASN A 106 -23.68 1.94 3.55
C ASN A 106 -22.75 3.14 3.79
N ILE A 107 -21.42 2.95 3.77
CA ILE A 107 -20.46 4.03 3.97
C ILE A 107 -20.43 4.92 2.73
N THR A 108 -21.23 5.97 2.77
CA THR A 108 -21.28 7.02 1.75
C THR A 108 -21.57 8.37 2.41
N PRO A 109 -20.78 9.41 2.16
CA PRO A 109 -19.57 9.43 1.33
C PRO A 109 -18.33 8.86 2.06
N TYR A 110 -17.46 8.16 1.34
CA TYR A 110 -16.25 7.58 1.93
C TYR A 110 -15.30 8.65 2.52
N TYR A 111 -15.27 9.88 1.98
CA TYR A 111 -14.35 10.92 2.44
C TYR A 111 -14.65 11.44 3.86
N GLU A 112 -15.81 11.11 4.44
CA GLU A 112 -16.13 11.41 5.85
C GLU A 112 -15.60 10.34 6.81
N HIS A 113 -15.36 9.13 6.31
CA HIS A 113 -14.96 7.96 7.12
C HIS A 113 -13.46 7.67 7.02
N PHE A 114 -12.82 8.16 5.97
CA PHE A 114 -11.42 7.88 5.66
C PHE A 114 -10.59 9.14 5.57
N TYR A 115 -9.39 9.11 6.14
CA TYR A 115 -8.37 10.09 5.82
C TYR A 115 -7.75 9.79 4.45
N LEU A 116 -7.73 10.78 3.55
CA LEU A 116 -7.23 10.59 2.19
C LEU A 116 -5.74 10.95 2.09
N ILE A 117 -4.94 9.99 1.65
CA ILE A 117 -3.50 10.19 1.41
C ILE A 117 -3.25 10.24 -0.08
N TYR A 118 -2.50 11.25 -0.53
CA TYR A 118 -2.25 11.48 -1.95
C TYR A 118 -0.82 11.11 -2.33
N SER A 119 -0.63 9.97 -2.99
CA SER A 119 0.69 9.56 -3.47
C SER A 119 0.65 8.38 -4.45
N LYS A 120 1.21 8.57 -5.65
CA LYS A 120 1.50 7.50 -6.62
C LYS A 120 2.82 6.75 -6.35
N LYS A 121 3.54 7.09 -5.28
CA LYS A 121 4.85 6.47 -5.00
C LYS A 121 4.64 5.04 -4.49
N CYS A 122 5.50 4.12 -4.93
CA CYS A 122 5.59 2.75 -4.45
C CYS A 122 7.05 2.46 -4.09
N LYS A 123 7.31 1.72 -3.01
CA LYS A 123 8.65 1.26 -2.64
C LYS A 123 8.63 -0.26 -2.41
N PRO A 124 9.48 -1.07 -3.08
CA PRO A 124 9.93 -1.03 -4.50
C PRO A 124 9.16 -2.09 -5.34
N ARG A 125 9.25 -2.26 -6.66
CA ARG A 125 9.54 -1.41 -7.85
C ARG A 125 8.55 -1.76 -8.98
N ARG A 126 7.58 -2.66 -8.73
CA ARG A 126 6.62 -3.16 -9.71
C ARG A 126 5.24 -2.65 -9.36
N LYS A 127 4.54 -2.19 -10.38
CA LYS A 127 3.18 -1.69 -10.28
C LYS A 127 2.30 -2.55 -11.15
N MET A 128 1.09 -2.84 -10.69
CA MET A 128 0.08 -3.51 -11.48
C MET A 128 -1.21 -2.71 -11.45
N LEU A 129 -1.71 -2.34 -12.63
CA LEU A 129 -3.02 -1.72 -12.78
C LEU A 129 -4.07 -2.82 -12.87
N LEU A 130 -5.05 -2.79 -11.99
CA LEU A 130 -6.21 -3.67 -12.08
C LEU A 130 -7.15 -3.18 -13.19
N ARG A 131 -7.80 -4.09 -13.90
CA ARG A 131 -8.74 -3.78 -14.99
C ARG A 131 -10.02 -4.59 -14.82
N PRO A 132 -10.82 -4.30 -13.77
CA PRO A 132 -12.01 -5.08 -13.46
C PRO A 132 -13.08 -5.04 -14.56
N HIS A 133 -13.05 -4.02 -15.43
CA HIS A 133 -13.96 -3.90 -16.58
C HIS A 133 -13.62 -4.85 -17.73
N LEU A 134 -12.36 -5.28 -17.85
CA LEU A 134 -11.91 -6.22 -18.89
C LEU A 134 -11.73 -7.64 -18.36
N ASP A 135 -11.40 -7.79 -17.08
CA ASP A 135 -11.09 -9.08 -16.47
C ASP A 135 -11.72 -9.14 -15.08
N THR A 136 -12.76 -9.98 -14.93
CA THR A 136 -13.48 -10.16 -13.66
C THR A 136 -12.60 -10.68 -12.54
N SER A 137 -11.45 -11.26 -12.87
CA SER A 137 -10.46 -11.71 -11.90
C SER A 137 -9.65 -10.57 -11.26
N ASN A 138 -9.73 -9.37 -11.85
CA ASN A 138 -9.13 -8.13 -11.34
C ASN A 138 -10.13 -7.35 -10.48
N LYS A 139 -11.28 -7.94 -10.11
CA LYS A 139 -12.19 -7.37 -9.12
C LYS A 139 -11.46 -7.14 -7.80
N PHE A 140 -11.75 -5.99 -7.20
CA PHE A 140 -11.19 -5.56 -5.93
C PHE A 140 -12.26 -4.91 -5.09
N TYR A 141 -12.04 -4.88 -3.78
CA TYR A 141 -13.00 -4.36 -2.81
C TYR A 141 -12.23 -3.55 -1.76
N VAL A 142 -12.45 -2.24 -1.70
CA VAL A 142 -11.90 -1.39 -0.63
C VAL A 142 -12.71 -1.65 0.63
N GLN A 143 -12.03 -2.02 1.71
CA GLN A 143 -12.64 -2.47 2.96
C GLN A 143 -12.89 -1.29 3.92
N GLU A 144 -13.75 -1.50 4.92
CA GLU A 144 -14.09 -0.50 5.96
C GLU A 144 -12.86 0.03 6.74
N ASN A 145 -11.80 -0.79 6.85
CA ASN A 145 -10.55 -0.41 7.51
C ASN A 145 -9.51 0.21 6.56
N GLY A 146 -9.87 0.43 5.29
CA GLY A 146 -8.98 0.99 4.27
C GLY A 146 -8.03 -0.02 3.64
N THR A 147 -8.14 -1.31 3.97
CA THR A 147 -7.41 -2.35 3.22
C THR A 147 -8.09 -2.64 1.88
N LEU A 148 -7.34 -3.22 0.94
CA LEU A 148 -7.87 -3.66 -0.35
C LEU A 148 -7.92 -5.18 -0.40
N PHE A 149 -9.11 -5.73 -0.60
CA PHE A 149 -9.32 -7.16 -0.74
C PHE A 149 -9.35 -7.59 -2.21
N LEU A 150 -8.56 -8.61 -2.56
CA LEU A 150 -8.54 -9.23 -3.89
C LEU A 150 -8.87 -10.73 -3.81
N PRO A 151 -10.12 -11.15 -4.12
CA PRO A 151 -10.53 -12.56 -3.98
C PRO A 151 -9.64 -13.54 -4.75
N ARG A 152 -9.20 -13.16 -5.95
CA ARG A 152 -8.43 -14.04 -6.84
C ARG A 152 -7.02 -14.35 -6.32
N TYR A 153 -6.44 -13.47 -5.51
CA TYR A 153 -5.05 -13.60 -5.04
C TYR A 153 -5.03 -14.30 -3.68
N ALA A 154 -5.64 -15.50 -3.62
CA ALA A 154 -5.84 -16.26 -2.38
C ALA A 154 -6.54 -15.45 -1.27
N GLY A 155 -7.45 -14.55 -1.64
CA GLY A 155 -8.13 -13.66 -0.71
C GLY A 155 -7.18 -12.69 0.03
N LYS A 156 -6.07 -12.29 -0.61
CA LYS A 156 -5.09 -11.39 0.01
C LYS A 156 -5.66 -9.98 0.24
N TYR A 157 -5.27 -9.40 1.37
CA TYR A 157 -5.52 -8.03 1.75
C TYR A 157 -4.24 -7.20 1.59
N TYR A 158 -4.36 -6.03 0.98
CA TYR A 158 -3.27 -5.07 0.80
C TYR A 158 -3.51 -3.86 1.69
N LYS A 159 -2.48 -3.41 2.40
CA LYS A 159 -2.54 -2.21 3.23
C LYS A 159 -2.51 -0.92 2.39
N PRO A 160 -2.94 0.23 2.93
CA PRO A 160 -2.94 1.50 2.20
C PRO A 160 -1.57 1.90 1.58
N ASP A 161 -0.44 1.46 2.14
CA ASP A 161 0.90 1.72 1.57
C ASP A 161 1.20 0.86 0.34
N GLU A 162 0.41 -0.17 0.09
CA GLU A 162 0.61 -1.18 -0.94
C GLU A 162 -0.30 -1.00 -2.15
N TYR A 163 -1.25 -0.08 -2.11
CA TYR A 163 -2.07 0.26 -3.28
C TYR A 163 -2.45 1.73 -3.30
N CYS A 164 -2.80 2.26 -4.46
CA CYS A 164 -3.54 3.52 -4.55
C CYS A 164 -4.74 3.37 -5.49
N VAL A 165 -5.84 4.04 -5.15
CA VAL A 165 -7.09 4.07 -5.93
C VAL A 165 -7.23 5.39 -6.68
N GLU A 166 -7.77 5.37 -7.89
CA GLU A 166 -8.10 6.58 -8.63
C GLU A 166 -9.19 6.32 -9.67
N VAL A 167 -9.78 7.39 -10.21
CA VAL A 167 -10.50 7.34 -11.48
C VAL A 167 -9.49 7.33 -12.63
N PHE A 168 -9.64 6.40 -13.57
CA PHE A 168 -8.75 6.24 -14.72
C PHE A 168 -9.47 6.59 -16.03
N ASP A 169 -8.82 7.45 -16.80
CA ASP A 169 -9.14 7.81 -18.18
C ASP A 169 -7.92 7.51 -19.05
N VAL A 170 -7.80 6.25 -19.47
CA VAL A 170 -6.64 5.73 -20.20
C VAL A 170 -7.13 5.02 -21.46
N GLN A 171 -7.04 5.73 -22.58
CA GLN A 171 -7.50 5.26 -23.90
C GLN A 171 -6.84 3.92 -24.29
N GLN A 172 -5.54 3.78 -24.03
CA GLN A 172 -4.80 2.55 -24.31
C GLN A 172 -5.39 1.29 -23.65
N TYR A 173 -6.13 1.45 -22.54
CA TYR A 173 -6.71 0.35 -21.78
C TYR A 173 -8.24 0.33 -21.83
N GLU A 174 -8.84 1.11 -22.74
CA GLU A 174 -10.29 1.24 -22.86
C GLU A 174 -10.95 1.60 -21.52
N MET A 175 -10.24 2.41 -20.71
CA MET A 175 -10.73 2.90 -19.44
C MET A 175 -11.18 4.35 -19.62
N LYS A 176 -12.47 4.61 -19.43
CA LYS A 176 -13.02 5.96 -19.37
C LYS A 176 -13.88 6.06 -18.12
N ASP A 177 -13.49 6.93 -17.20
CA ASP A 177 -14.20 7.15 -15.94
C ASP A 177 -14.36 5.90 -15.06
N VAL A 178 -13.35 5.02 -15.09
CA VAL A 178 -13.36 3.76 -14.32
C VAL A 178 -12.54 3.91 -13.05
N VAL A 179 -13.15 3.65 -11.89
CA VAL A 179 -12.42 3.52 -10.62
C VAL A 179 -11.57 2.26 -10.69
N SER A 180 -10.27 2.42 -10.49
CA SER A 180 -9.34 1.29 -10.44
C SER A 180 -8.20 1.51 -9.46
N VAL A 181 -7.34 0.52 -9.34
CA VAL A 181 -6.27 0.44 -8.36
C VAL A 181 -4.94 0.15 -9.04
N ILE A 182 -3.91 0.86 -8.60
CA ILE A 182 -2.50 0.49 -8.82
C ILE A 182 -1.99 -0.20 -7.57
N LEU A 183 -1.63 -1.48 -7.69
CA LEU A 183 -0.95 -2.24 -6.66
C LEU A 183 0.56 -1.98 -6.71
N CYS A 184 1.18 -1.84 -5.55
CA CYS A 184 2.62 -1.87 -5.33
C CYS A 184 2.99 -3.31 -4.95
N LEU A 185 3.54 -4.06 -5.90
CA LEU A 185 3.86 -5.48 -5.68
C LEU A 185 5.25 -5.63 -5.06
N ARG A 186 5.33 -6.48 -4.04
CA ARG A 186 6.57 -6.98 -3.44
C ARG A 186 7.06 -8.24 -4.17
N GLU A 187 8.28 -8.68 -3.89
CA GLU A 187 8.85 -9.86 -4.57
C GLU A 187 8.12 -11.17 -4.23
N ASP A 188 7.58 -11.28 -3.02
CA ASP A 188 6.78 -12.40 -2.54
C ASP A 188 5.41 -12.50 -3.22
N ASP A 189 4.86 -11.39 -3.74
CA ASP A 189 3.60 -11.41 -4.52
C ASP A 189 3.71 -12.23 -5.82
N PHE A 190 4.93 -12.49 -6.30
CA PHE A 190 5.17 -13.28 -7.52
C PHE A 190 5.26 -14.79 -7.24
N VAL A 191 5.35 -15.21 -5.98
CA VAL A 191 5.39 -16.62 -5.61
C VAL A 191 3.95 -17.14 -5.64
N LYS A 192 3.53 -17.68 -6.79
CA LYS A 192 2.22 -18.31 -6.93
C LYS A 192 2.04 -19.36 -5.82
N PRO A 193 0.96 -19.33 -5.04
CA PRO A 193 0.60 -20.46 -4.22
C PRO A 193 0.25 -21.63 -5.15
N GLY A 194 1.03 -22.71 -5.07
CA GLY A 194 0.58 -24.03 -5.50
C GLY A 194 0.50 -24.30 -7.01
N HIS A 195 1.61 -24.23 -7.73
CA HIS A 195 1.78 -25.07 -8.93
C HIS A 195 3.16 -25.73 -9.04
N HIS A 196 3.75 -26.10 -7.90
CA HIS A 196 4.71 -27.20 -7.88
C HIS A 196 3.93 -28.51 -7.72
N ARG A 197 3.53 -29.13 -8.85
CA ARG A 197 3.38 -30.59 -8.84
C ARG A 197 4.79 -31.16 -8.75
N LEU A 198 5.27 -31.38 -7.53
CA LEU A 198 6.34 -32.34 -7.29
C LEU A 198 5.76 -33.71 -7.60
N LEU A 199 5.94 -34.17 -8.84
CA LEU A 199 5.77 -35.58 -9.17
C LEU A 199 7.01 -36.29 -8.64
N CYS A 200 6.94 -36.70 -7.39
CA CYS A 200 7.94 -37.60 -6.80
C CYS A 200 7.58 -39.03 -7.21
N THR A 201 8.35 -39.63 -8.10
CA THR A 201 8.37 -41.08 -8.28
C THR A 201 9.73 -41.56 -7.76
N GLY A 202 9.75 -42.10 -6.55
CA GLY A 202 10.99 -42.52 -5.88
C GLY A 202 11.88 -41.36 -5.40
N MET A 203 13.19 -41.63 -5.28
CA MET A 203 14.19 -40.76 -4.62
C MET A 203 14.79 -39.66 -5.52
N PHE A 204 14.07 -39.24 -6.57
CA PHE A 204 14.51 -38.18 -7.48
C PHE A 204 13.39 -37.15 -7.70
N CYS A 205 13.66 -35.91 -7.27
CA CYS A 205 12.83 -34.75 -7.59
C CYS A 205 13.46 -33.99 -8.76
N MET A 206 12.79 -33.94 -9.91
CA MET A 206 13.17 -33.03 -11.00
C MET A 206 12.25 -31.80 -11.05
N GLN A 207 12.88 -30.62 -11.10
CA GLN A 207 12.18 -29.34 -11.24
C GLN A 207 11.86 -29.08 -12.72
N LYS A 208 10.67 -29.47 -13.17
CA LYS A 208 10.21 -29.18 -14.53
C LYS A 208 9.76 -27.71 -14.63
N ARG A 209 10.57 -26.84 -15.23
CA ARG A 209 10.14 -25.49 -15.63
C ARG A 209 9.12 -25.61 -16.77
N ILE A 210 7.84 -25.43 -16.46
CA ILE A 210 6.83 -25.18 -17.48
C ILE A 210 6.87 -23.68 -17.78
N ALA A 211 7.48 -23.31 -18.90
CA ALA A 211 7.35 -21.97 -19.44
C ALA A 211 5.91 -21.78 -19.92
N ASN A 212 5.09 -21.04 -19.16
CA ASN A 212 3.76 -20.66 -19.62
C ASN A 212 3.72 -19.17 -19.96
N LYS A 213 3.29 -18.90 -21.19
CA LYS A 213 3.24 -17.59 -21.87
C LYS A 213 2.20 -16.66 -21.23
N THR A 214 2.46 -15.36 -21.41
CA THR A 214 1.56 -14.19 -21.33
C THR A 214 0.94 -13.85 -19.97
N THR A 215 1.77 -13.30 -19.08
CA THR A 215 1.37 -12.14 -18.27
C THR A 215 2.01 -10.91 -18.91
N HIS A 216 1.22 -10.02 -19.49
CA HIS A 216 1.71 -8.75 -20.00
C HIS A 216 2.05 -7.84 -18.81
N TRP A 217 3.33 -7.82 -18.44
CA TRP A 217 3.87 -6.93 -17.42
C TRP A 217 4.19 -5.58 -18.05
N PHE A 218 3.73 -4.49 -17.43
CA PHE A 218 4.02 -3.15 -17.91
C PHE A 218 4.79 -2.33 -16.89
N LYS A 219 5.77 -1.59 -17.41
CA LYS A 219 6.46 -0.50 -16.72
C LYS A 219 5.50 0.70 -16.73
N ILE A 220 4.91 1.02 -15.57
CA ILE A 220 4.07 2.20 -15.35
C ILE A 220 4.94 3.35 -14.82
#